data_AF-A0A5D2KDL3-F1
#
_entry.id   AF-A0A5D2KDL3-F1
#
_cell.length_a   1.000
_cell.length_b   1.000
_cell.length_c   1.000
_cell.angle_alpha   90.00
_cell.angle_beta   90.00
_cell.angle_gamma   90.00
#
_symmetry.space_group_name_H-M   'P 1'
#
loop_
_entity.id
_entity.type
_entity.pdbx_description
1 polymer ?
#
loop_
_entity_poly.entity_id
_entity_poly.type
_entity_poly.pdbx_seq_one_letter_code
_entity_poly.pdbx_strand_id
1 'polypeptide(L)'
;MQSWAFTNAGETSHQASVTTCVSKIPEMSDKLCGSAVAARVQLSGCYLRYEVVGFKQVPGTEFLYKVCGSSRAGGTDFENSRDAAFNMAENGVKSGGGGSGSSLFYTGNYQSVYVLGQCEGDLAASDCGDCVKSAFETAKDDCGDSVSGQVYLHKCYISYSYYSNGVPTISSPSATGTGAGTGTGTRQHAQRTVAIAVGGVAALGFIIVCLMFLKSVSKKRRRY
;
A
#
# COMPACT_ATOMS: atom_id res chain seq x y z
N MET A 1 4.06 -25.37 -16.54
CA MET A 1 4.03 -24.05 -15.88
C MET A 1 2.79 -24.01 -15.02
N GLN A 2 2.93 -24.07 -13.70
CA GLN A 2 1.80 -23.77 -12.81
C GLN A 2 1.89 -22.28 -12.52
N SER A 3 0.96 -21.52 -13.09
CA SER A 3 0.83 -20.08 -12.89
C SER A 3 -0.25 -19.88 -11.85
N TRP A 4 0.11 -19.36 -10.68
CA TRP A 4 -0.87 -19.03 -9.65
C TRP A 4 -0.97 -17.51 -9.55
N ALA A 5 -2.11 -16.97 -9.96
CA ALA A 5 -2.46 -15.58 -9.70
C ALA A 5 -3.36 -15.55 -8.47
N PHE A 6 -2.88 -14.93 -7.39
CA PHE A 6 -3.67 -14.76 -6.18
C PHE A 6 -4.13 -13.31 -6.02
N THR A 7 -5.35 -13.17 -5.52
CA THR A 7 -6.06 -11.91 -5.35
C THR A 7 -5.94 -11.45 -3.91
N ASN A 8 -5.83 -10.14 -3.71
CA ASN A 8 -6.12 -9.54 -2.40
C ASN A 8 -7.62 -9.67 -2.15
N ALA A 9 -8.03 -10.71 -1.44
CA ALA A 9 -9.43 -11.03 -1.20
C ALA A 9 -10.01 -10.13 -0.09
N GLY A 10 -10.56 -8.95 -0.42
CA GLY A 10 -11.07 -8.05 0.62
C GLY A 10 -12.28 -7.16 0.31
N GLU A 11 -12.68 -6.93 -0.94
CA GLU A 11 -13.80 -6.02 -1.24
C GLU A 11 -14.53 -6.37 -2.54
N THR A 12 -15.86 -6.49 -2.51
CA THR A 12 -16.72 -6.87 -3.64
C THR A 12 -16.81 -5.83 -4.77
N SER A 13 -16.21 -4.65 -4.59
CA SER A 13 -16.00 -3.62 -5.63
C SER A 13 -14.81 -3.94 -6.57
N HIS A 14 -14.05 -5.00 -6.31
CA HIS A 14 -12.72 -5.23 -6.87
C HIS A 14 -12.62 -6.11 -8.12
N GLN A 15 -13.67 -6.76 -8.63
CA GLN A 15 -13.48 -7.70 -9.76
C GLN A 15 -12.81 -7.03 -10.98
N ALA A 16 -13.23 -5.80 -11.32
CA ALA A 16 -12.60 -5.00 -12.38
C ALA A 16 -11.17 -4.53 -12.02
N SER A 17 -10.90 -4.22 -10.75
CA SER A 17 -9.57 -3.84 -10.25
C SER A 17 -8.59 -5.01 -10.28
N VAL A 18 -9.07 -6.22 -9.95
CA VAL A 18 -8.31 -7.48 -9.95
C VAL A 18 -7.90 -7.87 -11.36
N THR A 19 -8.85 -7.90 -12.30
CA THR A 19 -8.54 -8.22 -13.70
C THR A 19 -7.55 -7.22 -14.28
N THR A 20 -7.67 -5.94 -13.90
CA THR A 20 -6.73 -4.89 -14.30
C THR A 20 -5.34 -5.06 -13.68
N CYS A 21 -5.24 -5.54 -12.44
CA CYS A 21 -3.97 -5.77 -11.77
C CYS A 21 -3.23 -6.96 -12.39
N VAL A 22 -3.93 -8.11 -12.50
CA VAL A 22 -3.36 -9.35 -13.04
C VAL A 22 -2.98 -9.20 -14.51
N SER A 23 -3.75 -8.45 -15.32
CA SER A 23 -3.45 -8.26 -16.74
C SER A 23 -2.15 -7.51 -17.01
N LYS A 24 -1.65 -6.72 -16.04
CA LYS A 24 -0.36 -6.00 -16.17
C LYS A 24 0.84 -6.88 -15.82
N ILE A 25 0.62 -7.98 -15.10
CA ILE A 25 1.72 -8.79 -14.59
C ILE A 25 2.57 -9.40 -15.70
N PRO A 26 2.02 -10.01 -16.78
CA PRO A 26 2.85 -10.62 -17.82
C PRO A 26 3.85 -9.64 -18.43
N GLU A 27 3.40 -8.43 -18.78
CA GLU A 27 4.27 -7.38 -19.32
C GLU A 27 5.37 -6.98 -18.33
N MET A 28 5.02 -6.82 -17.04
CA MET A 28 6.02 -6.51 -16.01
C MET A 28 6.99 -7.65 -15.77
N SER A 29 6.51 -8.89 -15.79
CA SER A 29 7.35 -10.08 -15.65
C SER A 29 8.33 -10.18 -16.82
N ASP A 30 7.85 -10.01 -18.05
CA ASP A 30 8.71 -10.06 -19.25
C ASP A 30 9.76 -8.95 -19.21
N LYS A 31 9.38 -7.74 -18.79
CA LYS A 31 10.27 -6.58 -18.74
C LYS A 31 11.32 -6.66 -17.63
N LEU A 32 10.95 -7.20 -16.46
CA LEU A 32 11.82 -7.23 -15.28
C LEU A 32 12.60 -8.54 -15.14
N CYS A 33 12.00 -9.65 -15.54
CA CYS A 33 12.52 -11.00 -15.35
C CYS A 33 12.95 -11.68 -16.66
N GLY A 34 12.55 -11.16 -17.83
CA GLY A 34 12.94 -11.72 -19.13
C GLY A 34 12.53 -13.18 -19.28
N SER A 35 13.47 -14.03 -19.71
CA SER A 35 13.24 -15.48 -19.88
C SER A 35 13.49 -16.29 -18.59
N ALA A 36 13.29 -15.70 -17.41
CA ALA A 36 13.51 -16.38 -16.14
C ALA A 36 12.61 -17.62 -16.02
N VAL A 37 13.19 -18.72 -15.52
CA VAL A 37 12.48 -19.99 -15.29
C VAL A 37 11.62 -19.98 -14.02
N ALA A 38 11.77 -18.94 -13.19
CA ALA A 38 10.96 -18.67 -12.03
C ALA A 38 10.89 -17.15 -11.85
N ALA A 39 9.70 -16.63 -11.56
CA ALA A 39 9.54 -15.24 -11.17
C ALA A 39 8.41 -15.07 -10.16
N ARG A 40 8.52 -13.98 -9.40
CA ARG A 40 7.53 -13.51 -8.45
C ARG A 40 7.28 -12.03 -8.71
N VAL A 41 6.03 -11.67 -8.93
CA VAL A 41 5.58 -10.28 -9.12
C VAL A 41 4.49 -10.00 -8.11
N GLN A 42 4.76 -9.08 -7.18
CA GLN A 42 3.81 -8.64 -6.16
C GLN A 42 3.47 -7.17 -6.41
N LEU A 43 2.19 -6.88 -6.57
CA LEU A 43 1.66 -5.53 -6.71
C LEU A 43 0.67 -5.23 -5.59
N SER A 44 0.27 -3.96 -5.49
CA SER A 44 -0.91 -3.60 -4.69
C SER A 44 -2.15 -4.18 -5.38
N GLY A 45 -2.75 -5.21 -4.77
CA GLY A 45 -4.00 -5.83 -5.23
C GLY A 45 -3.85 -7.23 -5.82
N CYS A 46 -2.65 -7.64 -6.26
CA CYS A 46 -2.44 -8.94 -6.88
C CYS A 46 -0.99 -9.44 -6.79
N TYR A 47 -0.86 -10.75 -6.92
CA TYR A 47 0.39 -11.49 -6.88
C TYR A 47 0.42 -12.54 -7.98
N LEU A 48 1.58 -12.70 -8.63
CA LEU A 48 1.89 -13.83 -9.49
C LEU A 48 3.18 -14.49 -9.02
N ARG A 49 3.15 -15.81 -9.03
CA ARG A 49 4.35 -16.63 -9.02
C ARG A 49 4.23 -17.73 -10.06
N TYR A 50 5.31 -17.93 -10.81
CA TYR A 50 5.47 -19.09 -11.67
C TYR A 50 6.86 -19.67 -11.46
N GLU A 51 6.95 -20.99 -11.55
CA GLU A 51 8.21 -21.73 -11.47
C GLU A 51 8.14 -22.93 -12.41
N VAL A 52 9.28 -23.30 -12.99
CA VAL A 52 9.42 -24.57 -13.70
C VAL A 52 9.37 -25.75 -12.72
N VAL A 53 8.92 -26.90 -13.20
CA VAL A 53 8.89 -28.13 -12.39
C VAL A 53 10.32 -28.49 -11.96
N GLY A 54 10.48 -28.89 -10.69
CA GLY A 54 11.78 -29.21 -10.10
C GLY A 54 12.55 -28.01 -9.55
N PHE A 55 11.94 -26.82 -9.52
CA PHE A 55 12.50 -25.67 -8.81
C PHE A 55 12.62 -25.95 -7.30
N LYS A 56 13.70 -25.45 -6.70
CA LYS A 56 14.03 -25.70 -5.29
C LYS A 56 12.92 -25.17 -4.38
N GLN A 57 12.32 -26.07 -3.60
CA GLN A 57 11.37 -25.68 -2.57
C GLN A 57 12.11 -24.98 -1.42
N VAL A 58 11.53 -23.88 -0.95
CA VAL A 58 12.06 -23.08 0.16
C VAL A 58 10.99 -22.94 1.23
N PRO A 59 11.37 -22.70 2.50
CA PRO A 59 10.41 -22.57 3.60
C PRO A 59 9.40 -21.46 3.33
N GLY A 60 8.14 -21.64 3.74
CA GLY A 60 7.10 -20.62 3.54
C GLY A 60 7.38 -19.30 4.27
N THR A 61 8.21 -19.35 5.30
CA THR A 61 8.66 -18.21 6.10
C THR A 61 9.98 -17.60 5.64
N GLU A 62 10.54 -18.05 4.51
CA GLU A 62 11.76 -17.43 3.97
C GLU A 62 11.51 -15.94 3.69
N PHE A 63 12.36 -15.09 4.27
CA PHE A 63 12.28 -13.64 4.11
C PHE A 63 12.65 -13.23 2.69
N LEU A 64 11.78 -12.41 2.06
CA LEU A 64 12.01 -11.91 0.71
C LEU A 64 12.34 -10.42 0.70
N TYR A 65 11.51 -9.61 1.33
CA TYR A 65 11.60 -8.16 1.24
C TYR A 65 10.83 -7.48 2.39
N LYS A 66 11.21 -6.24 2.70
CA LYS A 66 10.49 -5.39 3.64
C LYS A 66 10.49 -3.92 3.20
N VAL A 67 9.48 -3.19 3.67
CA VAL A 67 9.42 -1.74 3.64
C VAL A 67 9.05 -1.26 5.03
N CYS A 68 9.86 -0.39 5.61
CA CYS A 68 9.54 0.28 6.87
C CYS A 68 9.26 1.76 6.61
N GLY A 69 8.25 2.30 7.29
CA GLY A 69 7.97 3.73 7.30
C GLY A 69 9.13 4.56 7.85
N SER A 70 9.23 5.81 7.40
CA SER A 70 10.22 6.77 7.92
C SER A 70 9.81 7.37 9.27
N SER A 71 8.51 7.50 9.49
CA SER A 71 7.93 7.99 10.75
C SER A 71 7.97 6.91 11.83
N ARG A 72 8.28 7.32 13.06
CA ARG A 72 8.34 6.44 14.22
C ARG A 72 7.38 6.92 15.30
N ALA A 73 6.78 5.99 16.04
CA ALA A 73 6.01 6.28 17.24
C ALA A 73 6.73 5.62 18.41
N GLY A 74 7.11 6.41 19.41
CA GLY A 74 7.71 5.89 20.64
C GLY A 74 6.66 5.73 21.73
N GLY A 75 6.86 4.75 22.59
CA GLY A 75 6.06 4.53 23.81
C GLY A 75 5.28 3.22 23.78
N THR A 76 4.99 2.73 24.99
CA THR A 76 4.34 1.43 25.22
C THR A 76 2.95 1.32 24.60
N ASP A 77 2.24 2.44 24.43
CA ASP A 77 0.87 2.45 23.91
C ASP A 77 0.81 2.05 22.43
N PHE A 78 1.78 2.50 21.63
CA PHE A 78 1.89 2.11 20.23
C PHE A 78 2.26 0.63 20.11
N GLU A 79 3.31 0.19 20.82
CA GLU A 79 3.78 -1.19 20.79
C GLU A 79 2.69 -2.18 21.22
N ASN A 80 1.98 -1.88 22.32
CA ASN A 80 0.87 -2.71 22.80
C ASN A 80 -0.27 -2.77 21.79
N SER A 81 -0.63 -1.63 21.18
CA SER A 81 -1.68 -1.58 20.15
C SER A 81 -1.29 -2.33 18.89
N ARG A 82 -0.02 -2.22 18.47
CA ARG A 82 0.56 -2.92 17.33
C ARG A 82 0.54 -4.43 17.56
N ASP A 83 1.05 -4.88 18.70
CA ASP A 83 1.15 -6.30 19.02
C ASP A 83 -0.23 -6.93 19.19
N ALA A 84 -1.21 -6.22 19.75
CA ALA A 84 -2.60 -6.67 19.78
C ALA A 84 -3.20 -6.79 18.37
N ALA A 85 -2.95 -5.82 17.48
CA ALA A 85 -3.40 -5.87 16.10
C ALA A 85 -2.77 -7.06 15.34
N PHE A 86 -1.49 -7.34 15.56
CA PHE A 86 -0.78 -8.46 14.94
C PHE A 86 -1.40 -9.80 15.35
N ASN A 87 -1.68 -9.99 16.65
CA ASN A 87 -2.37 -11.18 17.15
C ASN A 87 -3.78 -11.35 16.55
N MET A 88 -4.52 -10.26 16.35
CA MET A 88 -5.82 -10.34 15.68
C MET A 88 -5.69 -10.79 14.22
N ALA A 89 -4.70 -10.29 13.49
CA ALA A 89 -4.45 -10.71 12.12
C ALA A 89 -4.01 -12.17 12.02
N GLU A 90 -3.13 -12.63 12.92
CA GLU A 90 -2.74 -14.04 13.01
C GLU A 90 -3.94 -14.98 13.20
N ASN A 91 -4.85 -14.64 14.13
CA ASN A 91 -6.04 -15.45 14.38
C ASN A 91 -7.10 -15.29 13.28
N GLY A 92 -7.16 -14.11 12.68
CA GLY A 92 -8.07 -13.77 11.60
C GLY A 92 -7.81 -14.58 10.34
N VAL A 93 -6.54 -14.77 9.95
CA VAL A 93 -6.22 -15.58 8.76
C VAL A 93 -6.51 -17.07 8.95
N LYS A 94 -6.47 -17.57 10.20
CA LYS A 94 -6.82 -18.95 10.55
C LYS A 94 -8.33 -19.19 10.48
N SER A 95 -9.14 -18.16 10.72
CA SER A 95 -10.58 -18.27 10.92
C SER A 95 -11.37 -18.00 9.64
N GLY A 96 -12.27 -18.91 9.26
CA GLY A 96 -13.21 -18.71 8.18
C GLY A 96 -14.32 -17.72 8.50
N GLY A 97 -14.63 -16.81 7.59
CA GLY A 97 -15.88 -16.07 7.64
C GLY A 97 -17.07 -17.02 7.43
N GLY A 98 -17.74 -17.43 8.51
CA GLY A 98 -19.10 -18.02 8.51
C GLY A 98 -19.32 -19.33 7.73
N GLY A 99 -18.28 -19.90 7.12
CA GLY A 99 -18.29 -21.17 6.39
C GLY A 99 -17.00 -21.93 6.67
N SER A 100 -17.06 -23.26 6.59
CA SER A 100 -16.05 -24.23 7.08
C SER A 100 -14.67 -24.22 6.35
N GLY A 101 -14.17 -23.07 5.89
CA GLY A 101 -12.85 -22.91 5.26
C GLY A 101 -12.00 -21.84 5.94
N SER A 102 -10.68 -21.80 5.68
CA SER A 102 -9.80 -20.72 6.14
C SER A 102 -10.05 -19.44 5.34
N SER A 103 -9.92 -18.26 5.94
CA SER A 103 -9.99 -16.99 5.21
C SER A 103 -8.72 -16.72 4.38
N LEU A 104 -7.55 -17.22 4.81
CA LEU A 104 -6.21 -16.96 4.23
C LEU A 104 -5.86 -15.47 4.02
N PHE A 105 -6.75 -14.59 4.44
CA PHE A 105 -6.69 -13.15 4.33
C PHE A 105 -7.43 -12.56 5.52
N TYR A 106 -6.89 -11.49 6.08
CA TYR A 106 -7.53 -10.73 7.13
C TYR A 106 -7.17 -9.25 6.99
N THR A 107 -8.16 -8.40 7.24
CA THR A 107 -7.98 -6.96 7.46
C THR A 107 -8.73 -6.58 8.73
N GLY A 108 -8.16 -5.68 9.50
CA GLY A 108 -8.80 -5.18 10.71
C GLY A 108 -8.03 -4.03 11.32
N ASN A 109 -8.55 -3.53 12.43
CA ASN A 109 -7.86 -2.52 13.22
C ASN A 109 -8.00 -2.78 14.71
N TYR A 110 -6.94 -2.46 15.45
CA TYR A 110 -6.96 -2.34 16.89
C TYR A 110 -6.60 -0.91 17.26
N GLN A 111 -7.51 -0.20 17.93
CA GLN A 111 -7.31 1.21 18.24
C GLN A 111 -6.91 2.02 16.99
N SER A 112 -5.71 2.58 17.01
CA SER A 112 -5.13 3.41 15.94
C SER A 112 -4.27 2.63 14.94
N VAL A 113 -4.17 1.29 15.07
CA VAL A 113 -3.35 0.44 14.18
C VAL A 113 -4.26 -0.34 13.24
N TYR A 114 -4.09 -0.12 11.93
CA TYR A 114 -4.65 -0.97 10.88
C TYR A 114 -3.67 -2.08 10.54
N VAL A 115 -4.18 -3.29 10.27
CA VAL A 115 -3.39 -4.47 9.91
C VAL A 115 -4.03 -5.24 8.77
N LEU A 116 -3.18 -5.86 7.96
CA LEU A 116 -3.54 -6.83 6.95
C LEU A 116 -2.58 -8.00 7.00
N GLY A 117 -3.11 -9.22 6.90
CA GLY A 117 -2.35 -10.45 6.69
C GLY A 117 -2.94 -11.23 5.53
N GLN A 118 -2.08 -11.80 4.68
CA GLN A 118 -2.47 -12.57 3.51
C GLN A 118 -1.52 -13.73 3.28
N CYS A 119 -2.07 -14.90 2.95
CA CYS A 119 -1.33 -16.10 2.63
C CYS A 119 -1.58 -16.53 1.17
N GLU A 120 -0.66 -17.32 0.62
CA GLU A 120 -0.88 -18.01 -0.65
C GLU A 120 -2.02 -19.03 -0.50
N GLY A 121 -2.85 -19.18 -1.55
CA GLY A 121 -4.11 -19.92 -1.48
C GLY A 121 -3.96 -21.44 -1.29
N ASP A 122 -2.73 -21.97 -1.39
CA ASP A 122 -2.40 -23.38 -1.20
C ASP A 122 -2.00 -23.73 0.25
N LEU A 123 -1.96 -22.75 1.16
CA LEU A 123 -1.60 -22.98 2.56
C LEU A 123 -2.75 -23.52 3.40
N ALA A 124 -2.42 -24.43 4.33
CA ALA A 124 -3.31 -24.79 5.41
C ALA A 124 -3.49 -23.61 6.38
N ALA A 125 -4.63 -23.58 7.10
CA ALA A 125 -4.95 -22.49 8.02
C ALA A 125 -3.89 -22.28 9.11
N SER A 126 -3.36 -23.37 9.67
CA SER A 126 -2.28 -23.35 10.66
C SER A 126 -1.02 -22.70 10.10
N ASP A 127 -0.58 -23.18 8.94
CA ASP A 127 0.66 -22.76 8.28
C ASP A 127 0.58 -21.29 7.84
N CYS A 128 -0.61 -20.85 7.43
CA CYS A 128 -0.89 -19.46 7.15
C CYS A 128 -0.74 -18.58 8.40
N GLY A 129 -1.31 -19.03 9.52
CA GLY A 129 -1.14 -18.38 10.81
C GLY A 129 0.33 -18.26 11.23
N ASP A 130 1.08 -19.35 11.14
CA ASP A 130 2.51 -19.39 11.48
C ASP A 130 3.34 -18.49 10.57
N CYS A 131 3.02 -18.43 9.27
CA CYS A 131 3.68 -17.53 8.34
C CYS A 131 3.41 -16.07 8.70
N VAL A 132 2.14 -15.70 8.91
CA VAL A 132 1.75 -14.32 9.27
C VAL A 132 2.38 -13.90 10.60
N LYS A 133 2.41 -14.79 11.58
CA LYS A 133 3.11 -14.56 12.85
C LYS A 133 4.60 -14.28 12.62
N SER A 134 5.28 -15.13 11.86
CA SER A 134 6.71 -14.97 11.53
C SER A 134 6.98 -13.64 10.81
N ALA A 135 6.07 -13.22 9.93
CA ALA A 135 6.18 -11.95 9.21
C ALA A 135 6.03 -10.74 10.15
N PHE A 136 5.15 -10.82 11.15
CA PHE A 136 5.01 -9.79 12.18
C PHE A 136 6.19 -9.76 13.15
N GLU A 137 6.74 -10.92 13.53
CA GLU A 137 7.98 -11.00 14.31
C GLU A 137 9.14 -10.34 13.54
N THR A 138 9.29 -10.69 12.26
CA THR A 138 10.26 -10.01 11.37
C THR A 138 10.03 -8.51 11.36
N ALA A 139 8.79 -8.04 11.24
CA ALA A 139 8.49 -6.61 11.25
C ALA A 139 8.89 -5.93 12.56
N LYS A 140 8.75 -6.59 13.71
CA LYS A 140 9.19 -6.05 15.01
C LYS A 140 10.71 -5.90 15.06
N ASP A 141 11.43 -6.93 14.63
CA ASP A 141 12.89 -6.94 14.66
C ASP A 141 13.49 -5.92 13.67
N ASP A 142 12.87 -5.82 12.49
CA ASP A 142 13.45 -5.10 11.37
C ASP A 142 12.94 -3.67 11.17
N CYS A 143 11.69 -3.40 11.56
CA CYS A 143 11.10 -2.06 11.46
C CYS A 143 11.00 -1.35 12.82
N GLY A 144 11.20 -2.05 13.94
CA GLY A 144 11.19 -1.49 15.28
C GLY A 144 9.97 -0.62 15.53
N ASP A 145 10.22 0.66 15.86
CA ASP A 145 9.20 1.65 16.22
C ASP A 145 8.58 2.38 15.02
N SER A 146 8.81 1.88 13.80
CA SER A 146 8.18 2.43 12.60
C SER A 146 6.67 2.35 12.71
N VAL A 147 5.97 3.45 12.38
CA VAL A 147 4.50 3.52 12.44
C VAL A 147 3.81 2.75 11.32
N SER A 148 4.56 2.31 10.32
CA SER A 148 4.05 1.48 9.25
C SER A 148 5.11 0.51 8.75
N GLY A 149 4.66 -0.60 8.20
CA GLY A 149 5.56 -1.60 7.63
C GLY A 149 4.84 -2.56 6.72
N GLN A 150 5.62 -3.15 5.81
CA GLN A 150 5.23 -4.23 4.91
C GLN A 150 6.33 -5.28 4.96
N VAL A 151 5.96 -6.55 5.14
CA VAL A 151 6.90 -7.67 5.13
C VAL A 151 6.38 -8.74 4.18
N TYR A 152 7.27 -9.20 3.30
CA TYR A 152 7.01 -10.24 2.31
C TYR A 152 7.85 -11.46 2.68
N LEU A 153 7.19 -12.54 3.08
CA LEU A 153 7.78 -13.86 3.19
C LEU A 153 7.39 -14.71 1.99
N HIS A 154 7.97 -15.90 1.86
CA HIS A 154 7.76 -16.77 0.70
C HIS A 154 6.28 -17.11 0.44
N LYS A 155 5.48 -17.34 1.50
CA LYS A 155 4.08 -17.76 1.40
C LYS A 155 3.08 -16.78 2.01
N CYS A 156 3.52 -15.66 2.56
CA CYS A 156 2.61 -14.67 3.14
C CYS A 156 3.15 -13.25 3.07
N TYR A 157 2.23 -12.32 3.21
CA TYR A 157 2.44 -10.89 3.21
C TYR A 157 1.68 -10.27 4.38
N ILE A 158 2.33 -9.33 5.07
CA ILE A 158 1.66 -8.50 6.08
C ILE A 158 1.89 -7.02 5.79
N SER A 159 0.95 -6.20 6.25
CA SER A 159 1.16 -4.77 6.36
C SER A 159 0.47 -4.19 7.58
N TYR A 160 1.02 -3.10 8.10
CA TYR A 160 0.41 -2.35 9.19
C TYR A 160 0.64 -0.86 9.02
N SER A 161 -0.24 -0.06 9.59
CA SER A 161 -0.12 1.40 9.61
C SER A 161 -0.83 1.97 10.84
N TYR A 162 -0.15 2.87 11.55
CA TYR A 162 -0.67 3.59 12.68
C TYR A 162 -1.15 4.99 12.29
N TYR A 163 -2.33 5.35 12.78
CA TYR A 163 -3.00 6.60 12.50
C TYR A 163 -3.28 7.33 13.82
N SER A 164 -2.54 8.41 14.08
CA SER A 164 -2.67 9.17 15.34
C SER A 164 -4.08 9.70 15.61
N ASN A 165 -4.89 9.87 14.56
CA ASN A 165 -6.27 10.37 14.63
C ASN A 165 -7.31 9.26 14.52
N GLY A 166 -6.92 8.00 14.74
CA GLY A 166 -7.75 6.82 14.50
C GLY A 166 -7.70 6.34 13.05
N VAL A 167 -7.97 5.04 12.85
CA VAL A 167 -7.98 4.42 11.52
C VAL A 167 -9.14 5.00 10.71
N PRO A 168 -8.90 5.52 9.48
CA PRO A 168 -9.98 6.02 8.63
C PRO A 168 -11.01 4.93 8.38
N THR A 169 -12.29 5.22 8.65
CA THR A 169 -13.38 4.34 8.24
C THR A 169 -13.52 4.44 6.72
N ILE A 170 -12.96 3.47 5.99
CA ILE A 170 -13.29 3.31 4.57
C ILE A 170 -14.72 2.77 4.56
N SER A 171 -15.68 3.64 4.23
CA SER A 171 -17.06 3.21 3.97
C SER A 171 -17.06 2.38 2.69
N SER A 172 -16.80 1.09 2.81
CA SER A 172 -17.23 0.13 1.79
C SER A 172 -18.76 0.12 1.81
N PRO A 173 -19.45 0.22 0.66
CA PRO A 173 -20.91 0.33 0.62
C PRO A 173 -21.52 -1.02 0.98
N SER A 174 -21.66 -1.28 2.27
CA SER A 174 -22.47 -2.37 2.79
C SER A 174 -23.94 -2.00 2.62
N ALA A 175 -24.66 -2.86 1.90
CA ALA A 175 -26.08 -2.75 1.68
C ALA A 175 -26.86 -2.53 2.98
N THR A 176 -27.58 -1.41 3.06
CA THR A 176 -28.81 -1.34 3.84
C THR A 176 -29.79 -0.51 3.04
N GLY A 177 -30.71 -1.19 2.36
CA GLY A 177 -31.86 -0.52 1.78
C GLY A 177 -32.80 -0.07 2.89
N THR A 178 -33.04 1.24 2.99
CA THR A 178 -34.37 1.88 3.11
C THR A 178 -34.20 3.36 3.42
N GLY A 179 -34.79 4.24 2.59
CA GLY A 179 -34.93 5.67 2.90
C GLY A 179 -34.55 6.59 1.74
N ALA A 180 -35.57 7.12 1.07
CA ALA A 180 -35.47 8.11 -0.01
C ALA A 180 -35.23 9.54 0.52
N GLY A 181 -34.56 10.37 -0.31
CA GLY A 181 -34.49 11.85 -0.22
C GLY A 181 -33.39 12.37 0.72
N THR A 182 -32.56 13.35 0.39
CA THR A 182 -32.63 14.42 -0.61
C THR A 182 -31.19 14.88 -0.92
N GLY A 183 -30.86 15.08 -2.19
CA GLY A 183 -29.54 15.51 -2.60
C GLY A 183 -29.23 16.96 -2.21
N THR A 184 -27.97 17.23 -1.89
CA THR A 184 -27.29 18.50 -2.19
C THR A 184 -25.84 18.16 -2.50
N GLY A 185 -25.48 18.33 -3.77
CA GLY A 185 -24.14 18.05 -4.24
C GLY A 185 -23.16 19.16 -3.86
N THR A 186 -21.91 18.78 -3.65
CA THR A 186 -20.77 19.58 -4.13
C THR A 186 -19.67 18.61 -4.57
N ARG A 187 -19.45 18.59 -5.89
CA ARG A 187 -18.18 18.15 -6.47
C ARG A 187 -17.16 19.22 -6.11
N GLN A 188 -15.94 18.83 -5.74
CA GLN A 188 -14.73 19.03 -6.56
C GLN A 188 -13.46 19.10 -5.71
N HIS A 189 -12.51 18.24 -6.09
CA HIS A 189 -11.09 18.54 -6.26
C HIS A 189 -10.51 19.69 -5.42
N ALA A 190 -9.88 19.34 -4.31
CA ALA A 190 -8.79 20.14 -3.74
C ALA A 190 -7.45 19.44 -4.03
N GLN A 191 -7.10 19.34 -5.31
CA GLN A 191 -5.73 19.06 -5.73
C GLN A 191 -4.94 20.38 -5.70
N ARG A 192 -3.91 20.41 -4.85
CA ARG A 192 -2.64 21.17 -4.98
C ARG A 192 -2.74 22.57 -5.62
N THR A 193 -2.99 23.59 -4.80
CA THR A 193 -2.71 24.99 -5.15
C THR A 193 -1.72 25.60 -4.16
N VAL A 194 -0.46 25.19 -4.23
CA VAL A 194 0.67 25.98 -3.71
C VAL A 194 1.83 25.84 -4.70
N ALA A 195 1.72 26.50 -5.85
CA ALA A 195 2.84 26.69 -6.78
C ALA A 195 2.72 27.93 -7.68
N ILE A 196 1.56 28.62 -7.72
CA ILE A 196 1.32 29.73 -8.67
C ILE A 196 1.56 31.12 -8.04
N ALA A 197 1.75 31.22 -6.72
CA ALA A 197 1.94 32.52 -6.07
C ALA A 197 3.40 33.03 -6.06
N VAL A 198 4.41 32.16 -6.18
CA VAL A 198 5.84 32.56 -6.05
C VAL A 198 6.46 32.94 -7.39
N GLY A 199 6.03 32.33 -8.50
CA GLY A 199 6.56 32.62 -9.84
C GLY A 199 6.15 34.00 -10.38
N GLY A 200 4.94 34.46 -10.06
CA GLY A 200 4.42 35.75 -10.55
C GLY A 200 5.17 36.95 -10.01
N VAL A 201 5.60 36.93 -8.74
CA VAL A 201 6.31 38.04 -8.10
C VAL A 201 7.74 38.17 -8.65
N ALA A 202 8.41 37.05 -8.89
CA ALA A 202 9.77 37.05 -9.46
C ALA A 202 9.78 37.57 -10.91
N ALA A 203 8.79 37.19 -11.73
CA ALA A 203 8.68 37.65 -13.11
C ALA A 203 8.42 39.16 -13.21
N LEU A 204 7.53 39.70 -12.37
CA LEU A 204 7.26 41.14 -12.32
C LEU A 204 8.50 41.92 -11.86
N GLY A 205 9.25 41.41 -10.87
CA GLY A 205 10.50 42.02 -10.44
C GLY A 205 11.54 42.09 -11.56
N PHE A 206 11.73 41.01 -12.31
CA PHE A 206 12.71 40.96 -13.39
C PHE A 206 12.36 41.90 -14.54
N ILE A 207 11.07 42.02 -14.88
CA ILE A 207 10.59 42.94 -15.92
C ILE A 207 10.85 44.40 -15.52
N ILE A 208 10.60 44.78 -14.27
CA ILE A 208 10.84 46.15 -13.78
C ILE A 208 12.33 46.51 -13.88
N VAL A 209 13.21 45.59 -13.46
CA VAL A 209 14.67 45.79 -13.54
C VAL A 209 15.12 45.98 -14.99
N CYS A 210 14.67 45.12 -15.91
CA CYS A 210 14.96 45.25 -17.33
C CYS A 210 14.51 46.60 -17.91
N LEU A 211 13.30 47.07 -17.57
CA LEU A 211 12.80 48.38 -18.04
C LEU A 211 13.61 49.55 -17.49
N MET A 212 14.09 49.48 -16.25
CA MET A 212 14.97 50.51 -15.69
C MET A 212 16.33 50.55 -16.40
N PHE A 213 16.92 49.39 -16.70
CA PHE A 213 18.16 49.32 -17.46
C PHE A 213 18.00 49.88 -18.88
N LEU A 214 16.93 49.51 -19.60
CA LEU A 214 16.64 50.04 -20.94
C LEU A 214 16.44 51.56 -20.94
N LYS A 215 15.75 52.10 -19.91
CA LYS A 215 15.62 53.55 -19.75
C LYS A 215 16.95 54.23 -19.45
N SER A 216 17.82 53.61 -18.65
CA SER A 216 19.16 54.17 -18.38
C SER A 216 20.03 54.22 -19.63
N VAL A 217 19.99 53.18 -20.47
CA VAL A 217 20.74 53.11 -21.73
C VAL A 217 20.19 54.09 -22.76
N SER A 218 18.87 54.21 -22.85
CA SER A 218 18.21 55.20 -23.73
C SER A 218 18.50 56.64 -23.29
N LYS A 219 18.59 56.88 -21.98
CA LYS A 219 18.99 58.19 -21.43
C LYS A 219 20.46 58.49 -21.68
N LYS A 220 21.32 57.46 -21.67
CA LYS A 220 22.75 57.61 -21.99
C LYS A 220 22.99 57.87 -23.48
N ARG A 221 22.20 57.27 -24.38
CA ARG A 221 22.24 57.56 -25.83
C ARG A 221 21.67 58.91 -26.25
N ARG A 222 20.88 59.59 -25.41
CA ARG A 222 20.38 60.96 -25.68
C ARG A 222 21.33 62.06 -25.21
N ARG A 223 22.47 61.71 -24.60
CA ARG A 223 23.50 62.66 -24.13
C ARG A 223 24.84 62.50 -24.86
N TYR A 224 24.86 61.84 -26.00
CA TYR A 224 25.96 61.81 -26.96
C TYR A 224 25.46 62.34 -28.29
#